data_AF-A0A968EVN8-F1
#
_entry.id   AF-A0A968EVN8-F1
#
_cell.length_a   1.000
_cell.length_b   1.000
_cell.length_c   1.000
_cell.angle_alpha   90.00
_cell.angle_beta   90.00
_cell.angle_gamma   90.00
#
_symmetry.space_group_name_H-M   'P 1'
#
loop_
_entity.id
_entity.type
_entity.pdbx_description
1 polymer ?
#
loop_
_entity_poly.entity_id
_entity_poly.type
_entity_poly.pdbx_seq_one_letter_code
_entity_poly.pdbx_strand_id
1 'polypeptide(L)' 'GDVPSPDHFQDPLERDAAARALDYMALEAGTPITDIPIDRVFIGSCTNARIDDLRAAAAVVAGRRIHDGVSAMV' A
#
# COMPACT_ATOMS: atom_id res chain seq x y z
N GLY A 1 2.08 -9.70 -6.93
CA GLY A 1 1.75 -10.16 -5.58
C GLY A 1 0.27 -9.95 -5.37
N ASP A 2 -0.34 -10.82 -4.60
CA ASP A 2 -1.76 -10.85 -4.28
C ASP A 2 -1.99 -10.60 -2.78
N VAL A 3 -3.21 -10.20 -2.44
CA VAL A 3 -3.66 -10.08 -1.05
C VAL A 3 -3.62 -11.47 -0.40
N PRO A 4 -2.86 -11.66 0.70
CA PRO A 4 -2.69 -12.98 1.28
C PRO A 4 -4.00 -13.54 1.86
N SER A 5 -4.23 -14.83 1.69
CA SER A 5 -5.29 -15.56 2.37
C SER A 5 -4.88 -15.91 3.81
N PRO A 6 -5.81 -15.90 4.78
CA PRO A 6 -5.56 -16.46 6.11
C PRO A 6 -5.04 -17.90 6.08
N ASP A 7 -5.40 -18.70 5.07
CA ASP A 7 -4.97 -20.09 4.93
C ASP A 7 -3.48 -20.23 4.57
N HIS A 8 -2.81 -19.14 4.18
CA HIS A 8 -1.37 -19.14 3.93
C HIS A 8 -0.55 -19.18 5.23
N PHE A 9 -1.17 -18.92 6.39
CA PHE A 9 -0.49 -18.86 7.67
C PHE A 9 -0.70 -20.16 8.48
N GLN A 10 0.37 -20.69 9.05
CA GLN A 10 0.30 -21.92 9.85
C GLN A 10 -0.06 -21.64 11.32
N ASP A 11 0.34 -20.50 11.87
CA ASP A 11 -0.01 -20.10 13.24
C ASP A 11 -1.48 -19.64 13.30
N PRO A 12 -2.34 -20.26 14.13
CA PRO A 12 -3.71 -19.80 14.33
C PRO A 12 -3.85 -18.32 14.66
N LEU A 13 -2.88 -17.73 15.40
CA LEU A 13 -2.90 -16.31 15.74
C LEU A 13 -2.72 -15.43 14.51
N GLU A 14 -1.82 -15.82 13.60
CA GLU A 14 -1.58 -15.11 12.35
C GLU A 14 -2.77 -15.22 11.39
N ARG A 15 -3.43 -16.38 11.30
CA ARG A 15 -4.65 -16.54 10.48
C ARG A 15 -5.75 -15.59 10.92
N ASP A 16 -5.98 -15.53 12.24
CA ASP A 16 -6.99 -14.68 12.85
C ASP A 16 -6.65 -13.19 12.68
N ALA A 17 -5.37 -12.82 12.80
CA ALA A 17 -4.91 -11.47 12.48
C ALA A 17 -5.11 -11.11 11.00
N ALA A 18 -4.80 -12.01 10.07
CA ALA A 18 -5.02 -11.82 8.63
C ALA A 18 -6.51 -11.66 8.30
N ALA A 19 -7.38 -12.50 8.88
CA ALA A 19 -8.82 -12.41 8.67
C ALA A 19 -9.40 -11.05 9.12
N ARG A 20 -8.98 -10.58 10.30
CA ARG A 20 -9.37 -9.23 10.78
C ARG A 20 -8.83 -8.11 9.90
N ALA A 21 -7.60 -8.24 9.40
CA ALA A 21 -7.02 -7.23 8.53
C ALA A 21 -7.79 -7.12 7.21
N LEU A 22 -8.21 -8.24 6.62
CA LEU A 22 -9.03 -8.26 5.41
C LEU A 22 -10.38 -7.57 5.63
N ASP A 23 -11.06 -7.88 6.74
CA ASP A 23 -12.33 -7.27 7.12
C ASP A 23 -12.16 -5.75 7.33
N TYR A 24 -11.16 -5.34 8.11
CA TYR A 24 -10.88 -3.93 8.38
C TYR A 24 -10.53 -3.13 7.12
N MET A 25 -9.71 -3.70 6.24
CA MET A 25 -9.28 -3.06 5.00
C MET A 25 -10.32 -3.18 3.88
N ALA A 26 -11.40 -3.94 4.10
CA ALA A 26 -12.39 -4.31 3.09
C ALA A 26 -11.75 -4.90 1.81
N LEU A 27 -10.80 -5.82 1.99
CA LEU A 27 -10.07 -6.48 0.89
C LEU A 27 -10.45 -7.95 0.78
N GLU A 28 -10.51 -8.45 -0.45
CA GLU A 28 -10.71 -9.87 -0.74
C GLU A 28 -9.35 -10.57 -0.90
N ALA A 29 -9.20 -11.74 -0.27
CA ALA A 29 -8.00 -12.57 -0.43
C ALA A 29 -7.82 -13.02 -1.88
N GLY A 30 -6.56 -13.07 -2.34
CA GLY A 30 -6.21 -13.41 -3.72
C GLY A 30 -6.35 -12.26 -4.71
N THR A 31 -6.90 -11.10 -4.30
CA THR A 31 -6.96 -9.92 -5.17
C THR A 31 -5.54 -9.50 -5.59
N PRO A 32 -5.25 -9.33 -6.90
CA PRO A 32 -3.97 -8.79 -7.33
C PRO A 32 -3.75 -7.40 -6.74
N ILE A 33 -2.57 -7.11 -6.19
CA ILE A 33 -2.26 -5.79 -5.60
C ILE A 33 -2.46 -4.66 -6.63
N THR A 34 -2.24 -4.94 -7.92
CA THR A 34 -2.43 -3.99 -9.02
C THR A 34 -3.88 -3.60 -9.26
N ASP A 35 -4.83 -4.42 -8.79
CA ASP A 35 -6.26 -4.23 -9.02
C ASP A 35 -6.91 -3.46 -7.86
N ILE A 36 -6.15 -3.18 -6.79
CA ILE A 36 -6.61 -2.38 -5.66
C ILE A 36 -6.50 -0.89 -6.05
N PRO A 37 -7.62 -0.14 -6.08
CA PRO A 37 -7.59 1.28 -6.37
C PRO A 37 -6.86 2.05 -5.27
N ILE A 38 -6.11 3.08 -5.67
CA ILE A 38 -5.37 3.95 -4.75
C ILE A 38 -6.07 5.31 -4.73
N ASP A 39 -6.54 5.75 -3.56
CA ASP A 39 -7.12 7.10 -3.41
C ASP A 39 -6.10 8.10 -2.87
N ARG A 40 -5.15 7.63 -2.06
CA ARG A 40 -4.20 8.47 -1.33
C ARG A 40 -2.78 7.91 -1.40
N VAL A 41 -1.83 8.81 -1.62
CA VAL A 41 -0.39 8.49 -1.59
C VAL A 41 0.31 9.47 -0.66
N PHE A 42 1.15 8.96 0.25
CA PHE A 42 1.99 9.77 1.12
C PHE A 42 3.45 9.45 0.84
N ILE A 43 4.26 10.47 0.50
CA ILE A 43 5.68 10.35 0.20
C ILE A 43 6.47 11.05 1.29
N GLY A 44 6.78 10.30 2.34
CA GLY A 44 7.46 10.83 3.52
C GLY A 44 6.83 10.28 4.77
N SER A 45 7.67 9.74 5.65
CA SER A 45 7.26 9.25 6.96
C SER A 45 8.34 9.59 7.99
N CYS A 46 8.09 9.28 9.26
CA CYS A 46 9.11 9.40 10.31
C CYS A 46 10.40 8.59 10.01
N THR A 47 10.33 7.61 9.09
CA THR A 47 11.47 6.78 8.69
C THR A 47 12.06 7.16 7.33
N ASN A 48 11.34 7.90 6.47
CA ASN A 48 11.68 8.07 5.05
C ASN A 48 11.42 9.49 4.50
N ALA A 49 11.75 10.54 5.27
CA ALA A 49 11.56 11.95 4.87
C ALA A 49 12.88 12.75 4.81
N ARG A 50 14.03 12.08 4.65
CA ARG A 50 15.29 12.79 4.48
C ARG A 50 15.33 13.44 3.10
N ILE A 51 16.14 14.48 2.94
CA ILE A 51 16.26 15.19 1.66
C ILE A 51 16.62 14.27 0.49
N ASP A 52 17.42 13.23 0.74
CA ASP A 52 17.80 12.26 -0.29
C ASP A 52 16.64 11.32 -0.67
N ASP A 53 15.77 10.94 0.30
CA ASP A 53 14.55 10.18 0.03
C ASP A 53 13.61 10.97 -0.89
N LEU A 54 13.39 12.25 -0.55
CA LEU A 54 12.51 13.14 -1.30
C LEU A 54 13.04 13.43 -2.71
N ARG A 55 14.36 13.57 -2.88
CA ARG A 55 15.00 13.72 -4.19
C ARG A 55 14.83 12.47 -5.04
N ALA A 56 14.99 11.28 -4.45
CA ALA A 56 14.77 10.03 -5.17
C ALA A 56 13.31 9.91 -5.63
N ALA A 57 12.34 10.22 -4.76
CA ALA A 57 10.93 10.25 -5.13
C ALA A 57 10.65 11.27 -6.25
N ALA A 58 11.19 12.48 -6.16
CA ALA A 58 11.05 13.52 -7.18
C ALA A 58 11.58 13.07 -8.55
N ALA A 59 12.71 12.35 -8.59
CA ALA A 59 13.26 11.82 -9.82
C ALA A 59 12.34 10.79 -10.50
N VAL A 60 11.63 9.97 -9.73
CA VAL A 60 10.70 8.96 -10.26
C VAL A 60 9.44 9.60 -10.85
N VAL A 61 8.92 10.63 -10.20
CA VAL A 61 7.66 11.30 -10.61
C VAL A 61 7.88 12.46 -11.59
N ALA A 62 9.12 12.84 -11.87
CA ALA A 62 9.45 13.92 -12.79
C ALA A 62 8.77 13.75 -14.16
N GLY A 63 8.04 14.78 -14.60
CA GLY A 63 7.32 14.77 -15.88
C GLY A 63 6.03 13.93 -15.89
N ARG A 64 5.66 13.30 -14.78
CA ARG A 64 4.41 12.55 -14.64
C ARG A 64 3.32 13.42 -14.00
N ARG A 65 2.07 13.02 -14.18
CA ARG A 65 0.91 13.65 -13.54
C ARG A 65 0.22 12.65 -12.63
N ILE A 66 -0.28 13.15 -11.50
CA ILE A 66 -1.14 12.39 -10.60
C ILE A 66 -2.48 12.19 -11.31
N HIS A 67 -3.05 10.98 -11.20
CA HIS A 67 -4.36 10.67 -11.73
C HIS A 67 -5.45 11.45 -10.97
N ASP A 68 -6.50 11.93 -11.66
CA ASP A 68 -7.47 12.89 -11.10
C ASP A 68 -8.21 12.39 -9.85
N GLY A 69 -8.39 11.06 -9.73
CA GLY A 69 -8.99 10.43 -8.55
C GLY A 69 -8.05 10.22 -7.36
N VAL A 70 -6.78 10.57 -7.49
CA VAL A 70 -5.74 10.29 -6.47
C VAL A 70 -5.25 11.58 -5.87
N SER A 71 -5.16 11.63 -4.54
CA SER A 71 -4.52 12.74 -3.84
C SER A 71 -3.19 12.30 -3.25
N ALA A 72 -2.11 12.91 -3.72
CA ALA A 72 -0.77 12.69 -3.20
C ALA A 72 -0.33 13.81 -2.26
N MET A 73 0.38 13.45 -1.19
CA MET A 73 0.99 14.35 -0.21
C MET A 73 2.47 13.98 -0.04
N VAL A 74 3.31 14.99 0.19
CA VAL A 74 4.73 14.85 0.52
C VAL A 74 4.94 15.47 1.90
#